data_AF-A0A369WCZ0-F1
#
_entry.id   AF-A0A369WCZ0-F1
#
_cell.length_a   1.000
_cell.length_b   1.000
_cell.length_c   1.000
_cell.angle_alpha   90.00
_cell.angle_beta   90.00
_cell.angle_gamma   90.00
#
_symmetry.space_group_name_H-M   'P 1'
#
loop_
_entity.id
_entity.type
_entity.pdbx_description
1 polymer ?
#
loop_
_entity_poly.entity_id
_entity_poly.type
_entity_poly.pdbx_seq_one_letter_code
_entity_poly.pdbx_strand_id
1 'polypeptide(L)'
;MKKLLWLTVSVAVITAVYLGRGHIHAFLVQAPDFAAQHEEPVILYGTSWCPYCDQTKVFLERNEIPYYEYNIEVSSEGYHQYKQLNGQGTPLLLINKQVIRGYNPPVIMEVLTKGSVTQTEADSGKQSSLSLSPPDPS
;
A
#
# COMPACT_ATOMS: atom_id res chain seq x y z
N MET A 1 43.50 -20.00 13.85
CA MET A 1 42.93 -19.75 12.51
C MET A 1 41.38 -19.65 12.51
N LYS A 2 40.63 -20.57 13.14
CA LYS A 2 39.14 -20.48 13.21
C LYS A 2 38.57 -19.24 13.94
N LYS A 3 39.27 -18.74 14.97
CA LYS A 3 38.86 -17.53 15.72
C LYS A 3 38.90 -16.25 14.87
N LEU A 4 39.83 -16.18 13.93
CA LEU A 4 39.96 -15.05 12.99
C LEU A 4 38.83 -15.08 11.95
N LEU A 5 38.46 -16.27 11.48
CA LEU A 5 37.32 -16.48 10.57
C LEU A 5 35.98 -16.09 11.24
N TRP A 6 35.79 -16.45 12.51
CA TRP A 6 34.60 -16.07 13.27
C TRP A 6 34.52 -14.55 13.47
N LEU A 7 35.63 -13.89 13.80
CA LEU A 7 35.67 -12.43 13.94
C LEU A 7 35.35 -11.71 12.63
N THR A 8 35.90 -12.16 11.50
CA THR A 8 35.61 -11.53 10.20
C THR A 8 34.15 -11.70 9.78
N VAL A 9 33.55 -12.87 10.06
CA VAL A 9 32.13 -13.12 9.76
C VAL A 9 31.23 -12.27 10.67
N SER A 10 31.54 -12.18 11.97
CA SER A 10 30.78 -11.32 12.90
C SER A 10 30.87 -9.84 12.50
N VAL A 11 32.07 -9.35 12.16
CA VAL A 11 32.25 -7.97 11.71
C VAL A 11 31.50 -7.72 10.40
N ALA A 12 31.58 -8.62 9.42
CA ALA A 12 30.85 -8.48 8.15
C ALA A 12 29.33 -8.46 8.34
N VAL A 13 28.78 -9.31 9.22
CA VAL A 13 27.35 -9.32 9.56
C VAL A 13 26.94 -8.02 10.24
N ILE A 14 27.73 -7.56 11.22
CA ILE A 14 27.49 -6.28 11.90
C ILE A 14 27.54 -5.14 10.87
N THR A 15 28.58 -5.03 10.06
CA THR A 15 28.72 -4.02 9.01
C THR A 15 27.55 -4.05 8.03
N ALA A 16 27.10 -5.23 7.59
CA ALA A 16 25.93 -5.36 6.72
C ALA A 16 24.64 -4.88 7.38
N VAL A 17 24.44 -5.14 8.67
CA VAL A 17 23.28 -4.63 9.44
C VAL A 17 23.35 -3.10 9.61
N TYR A 18 24.52 -2.54 9.84
CA TYR A 18 24.71 -1.10 9.98
C TYR A 18 24.55 -0.35 8.63
N LEU A 19 25.05 -0.91 7.53
CA LEU A 19 24.92 -0.35 6.19
C LEU A 19 23.53 -0.59 5.59
N GLY A 20 22.88 -1.71 5.93
CA GLY A 20 21.55 -2.08 5.44
C GLY A 20 20.40 -1.44 6.22
N ARG A 21 20.68 -0.69 7.30
CA ARG A 21 19.65 -0.15 8.22
C ARG A 21 18.58 0.68 7.52
N GLY A 22 18.89 1.34 6.39
CA GLY A 22 17.92 2.09 5.58
C GLY A 22 16.98 1.22 4.73
N HIS A 23 17.41 0.04 4.28
CA HIS A 23 16.60 -0.83 3.41
C HIS A 23 15.70 -1.80 4.19
N ILE A 24 16.05 -2.15 5.43
CA ILE A 24 15.32 -3.15 6.21
C ILE A 24 14.00 -2.57 6.77
N HIS A 25 13.96 -1.27 7.10
CA HIS A 25 12.73 -0.65 7.62
C HIS A 25 11.62 -0.56 6.56
N ALA A 26 11.94 -0.35 5.29
CA ALA A 26 10.94 -0.25 4.22
C ALA A 26 10.26 -1.60 3.90
N PHE A 27 10.95 -2.72 4.12
CA PHE A 27 10.38 -4.06 3.89
C PHE A 27 9.43 -4.51 5.01
N LEU A 28 9.62 -4.01 6.24
CA LEU A 28 8.85 -4.43 7.41
C LEU A 28 7.67 -3.51 7.76
N VAL A 29 7.56 -2.34 7.13
CA VAL A 29 6.45 -1.39 7.35
C VAL A 29 5.57 -1.36 6.11
N GLN A 30 4.87 -2.46 5.84
CA GLN A 30 3.71 -2.39 4.95
C GLN A 30 2.59 -1.65 5.71
N ALA A 31 1.89 -0.74 5.05
CA ALA A 31 0.72 -0.11 5.65
C ALA A 31 -0.27 -1.23 6.07
N PRO A 32 -0.85 -1.14 7.28
CA PRO A 32 -1.86 -2.10 7.71
C PRO A 32 -3.00 -2.14 6.68
N ASP A 33 -3.33 -3.35 6.24
CA ASP A 33 -4.32 -3.58 5.19
C ASP A 33 -5.72 -3.59 5.78
N PHE A 34 -6.19 -2.43 6.22
CA PHE A 34 -7.56 -2.31 6.73
C PHE A 34 -8.59 -2.58 5.63
N ALA A 35 -8.23 -2.35 4.36
CA ALA A 35 -9.09 -2.68 3.23
C ALA A 35 -9.39 -4.19 3.17
N ALA A 36 -8.45 -5.06 3.53
CA ALA A 36 -8.69 -6.51 3.61
C ALA A 36 -9.68 -6.95 4.70
N GLN A 37 -10.06 -6.07 5.64
CA GLN A 37 -11.08 -6.37 6.65
C GLN A 37 -12.50 -6.14 6.15
N HIS A 38 -12.66 -5.59 4.95
CA HIS A 38 -13.92 -5.27 4.31
C HIS A 38 -14.08 -6.04 3.00
N GLU A 39 -15.32 -6.21 2.55
CA GLU A 39 -15.58 -6.80 1.23
C GLU A 39 -15.28 -5.79 0.11
N GLU A 40 -15.36 -4.50 0.43
CA GLU A 40 -15.15 -3.40 -0.50
C GLU A 40 -13.66 -3.08 -0.71
N PRO A 41 -13.23 -2.85 -1.97
CA PRO A 41 -11.83 -2.56 -2.28
C PRO A 41 -11.33 -1.18 -1.82
N VAL A 42 -12.25 -0.31 -1.37
CA VAL A 42 -11.97 1.08 -0.98
C VAL A 42 -12.53 1.35 0.40
N ILE A 43 -11.68 1.86 1.29
CA ILE A 43 -12.10 2.44 2.56
C ILE A 43 -12.00 3.95 2.47
N LEU A 44 -13.09 4.65 2.75
CA LEU A 44 -13.17 6.10 2.83
C LEU A 44 -13.24 6.51 4.31
N TYR A 45 -12.25 7.25 4.78
CA TYR A 45 -12.30 7.94 6.07
C TYR A 45 -12.76 9.37 5.84
N GLY A 46 -13.97 9.67 6.31
CA GLY A 46 -14.64 10.95 6.11
C GLY A 46 -15.18 11.57 7.39
N THR A 47 -15.75 12.76 7.26
CA THR A 47 -16.53 13.45 8.30
C THR A 47 -17.88 13.88 7.71
N SER A 48 -18.89 14.10 8.57
CA SER A 48 -20.26 14.39 8.09
C SER A 48 -20.42 15.75 7.43
N TRP A 49 -19.55 16.71 7.73
CA TRP A 49 -19.64 18.08 7.24
C TRP A 49 -18.70 18.39 6.07
N CYS A 50 -17.88 17.43 5.64
CA CYS A 50 -16.83 17.68 4.64
C CYS A 50 -17.38 17.53 3.20
N PRO A 51 -17.44 18.62 2.41
CA PRO A 51 -17.99 18.59 1.06
C PRO A 51 -17.15 17.73 0.10
N TYR A 52 -15.84 17.62 0.35
CA TYR A 52 -14.97 16.78 -0.47
C TYR A 52 -15.15 15.29 -0.18
N CYS A 53 -15.61 14.91 1.03
CA CYS A 53 -16.02 13.54 1.30
C CYS A 53 -17.25 13.19 0.46
N ASP A 54 -18.24 14.08 0.39
CA ASP A 54 -19.43 13.88 -0.43
C ASP A 54 -19.10 13.80 -1.93
N GLN A 55 -18.20 14.66 -2.43
CA GLN A 55 -17.72 14.56 -3.81
C GLN A 55 -17.02 13.22 -4.08
N THR A 56 -16.27 12.70 -3.11
CA THR A 56 -15.60 11.40 -3.23
C THR A 56 -16.62 10.27 -3.30
N LYS A 57 -17.64 10.27 -2.43
CA LYS A 57 -18.73 9.28 -2.45
C LYS A 57 -19.45 9.26 -3.78
N VAL A 58 -19.87 10.44 -4.26
CA VAL A 58 -20.54 10.58 -5.56
C VAL A 58 -19.64 10.08 -6.70
N PHE A 59 -18.33 10.35 -6.64
CA PHE A 59 -17.39 9.83 -7.64
C PHE A 59 -17.32 8.29 -7.62
N LEU A 60 -17.20 7.68 -6.43
CA LEU A 60 -17.14 6.22 -6.29
C LEU A 60 -18.43 5.56 -6.75
N GLU A 61 -19.59 6.08 -6.35
CA GLU A 61 -20.91 5.60 -6.75
C GLU A 61 -21.14 5.69 -8.26
N ARG A 62 -20.78 6.82 -8.89
CA ARG A 62 -20.93 7.02 -10.34
C ARG A 62 -20.07 6.07 -11.17
N ASN A 63 -18.97 5.58 -10.62
CA ASN A 63 -18.08 4.64 -11.29
C ASN A 63 -18.32 3.19 -10.82
N GLU A 64 -19.40 2.95 -10.07
CA GLU A 64 -19.77 1.62 -9.57
C GLU A 64 -18.66 0.95 -8.74
N ILE A 65 -17.89 1.76 -8.00
CA ILE A 65 -16.80 1.28 -7.16
C ILE A 65 -17.37 1.03 -5.75
N PRO A 66 -17.42 -0.22 -5.27
CA PRO A 66 -17.84 -0.51 -3.90
C PRO A 66 -16.86 0.12 -2.90
N TYR A 67 -17.39 0.71 -1.84
CA TYR A 67 -16.58 1.34 -0.79
C TYR A 67 -17.26 1.25 0.57
N TYR A 68 -16.45 1.19 1.62
CA TYR A 68 -16.91 1.34 2.99
C TYR A 68 -16.52 2.71 3.53
N GLU A 69 -17.44 3.42 4.19
CA GLU A 69 -17.16 4.73 4.82
C GLU A 69 -17.05 4.60 6.34
N TYR A 70 -15.88 4.96 6.88
CA TYR A 70 -15.73 5.30 8.28
C TYR A 70 -15.92 6.80 8.48
N ASN A 71 -16.96 7.18 9.24
CA ASN A 71 -17.03 8.52 9.80
C ASN A 71 -16.12 8.60 11.05
N ILE A 72 -14.99 9.29 10.92
CA ILE A 72 -13.96 9.37 11.97
C ILE A 72 -14.39 10.21 13.18
N GLU A 73 -15.50 10.93 13.11
CA GLU A 73 -16.04 11.72 14.22
C GLU A 73 -16.81 10.85 15.23
N VAL A 74 -17.32 9.71 14.77
CA VAL A 74 -18.18 8.82 15.58
C VAL A 74 -17.67 7.39 15.68
N SER A 75 -16.84 6.95 14.71
CA SER A 75 -16.22 5.62 14.74
C SER A 75 -14.84 5.70 15.42
N SER A 76 -14.73 5.09 16.60
CA SER A 76 -13.45 4.94 17.30
C SER A 76 -12.45 4.14 16.48
N GLU A 77 -12.89 3.04 15.86
CA GLU A 77 -12.08 2.22 14.95
C GLU A 77 -11.59 3.04 13.76
N GLY A 78 -12.52 3.70 13.04
CA GLY A 78 -12.18 4.52 11.89
C GLY A 78 -11.19 5.63 12.24
N TYR A 79 -11.35 6.26 13.41
CA TYR A 79 -10.40 7.26 13.92
C TYR A 79 -9.02 6.65 14.21
N HIS A 80 -8.95 5.48 14.84
CA HIS A 80 -7.68 4.79 15.10
C HIS A 80 -6.94 4.43 13.81
N GLN A 81 -7.64 3.85 12.84
CA GLN A 81 -7.08 3.53 11.53
C GLN A 81 -6.60 4.81 10.83
N TYR A 82 -7.43 5.86 10.77
CA TYR A 82 -7.07 7.17 10.21
C TYR A 82 -5.79 7.74 10.84
N LYS A 83 -5.61 7.63 12.15
CA LYS A 83 -4.38 8.06 12.84
C LYS A 83 -3.17 7.20 12.48
N GLN A 84 -3.34 5.88 12.35
CA GLN A 84 -2.28 4.95 11.95
C GLN A 84 -1.84 5.18 10.49
N LEU A 85 -2.76 5.60 9.62
CA LEU A 85 -2.47 6.04 8.25
C LEU A 85 -1.92 7.49 8.18
N ASN A 86 -1.56 8.08 9.32
CA ASN A 86 -1.10 9.46 9.45
C ASN A 86 -2.06 10.47 8.80
N GLY A 87 -3.36 10.30 8.95
CA GLY A 87 -4.38 11.22 8.41
C GLY A 87 -4.17 12.67 8.86
N GLN A 88 -4.22 13.61 7.91
CA GLN A 88 -4.03 15.06 8.14
C GLN A 88 -5.23 15.91 7.71
N GLY A 89 -6.19 15.30 7.02
CA GLY A 89 -7.45 15.91 6.58
C GLY A 89 -8.34 14.83 5.97
N THR A 90 -9.61 15.17 5.75
CA THR A 90 -10.57 14.33 5.04
C THR A 90 -10.88 14.93 3.66
N PRO A 91 -11.23 14.11 2.65
CA PRO A 91 -11.29 12.64 2.69
C PRO A 91 -9.90 11.99 2.69
N LEU A 92 -9.76 10.84 3.35
CA LEU A 92 -8.60 9.96 3.24
C LEU A 92 -9.11 8.61 2.71
N LEU A 93 -8.49 8.08 1.67
CA LEU A 93 -8.86 6.78 1.10
C LEU A 93 -7.75 5.77 1.33
N LEU A 94 -8.12 4.53 1.59
CA LEU A 94 -7.24 3.38 1.56
C LEU A 94 -7.72 2.43 0.45
N ILE A 95 -6.87 2.20 -0.55
CA ILE A 95 -7.17 1.37 -1.72
C ILE A 95 -5.99 0.42 -1.92
N ASN A 96 -6.18 -0.89 -1.74
CA ASN A 96 -5.12 -1.90 -1.91
C ASN A 96 -3.80 -1.52 -1.18
N LYS A 97 -3.89 -1.18 0.11
CA LYS A 97 -2.77 -0.69 0.96
C LYS A 97 -2.19 0.68 0.58
N GLN A 98 -2.70 1.34 -0.45
CA GLN A 98 -2.27 2.69 -0.86
C GLN A 98 -3.16 3.74 -0.21
N VAL A 99 -2.53 4.73 0.43
CA VAL A 99 -3.20 5.83 1.12
C VAL A 99 -3.28 7.03 0.19
N ILE A 100 -4.50 7.45 -0.15
CA ILE A 100 -4.77 8.61 -1.01
C ILE A 100 -5.36 9.72 -0.15
N ARG A 101 -4.79 10.91 -0.25
CA ARG A 101 -5.16 12.07 0.58
C ARG A 101 -5.94 13.07 -0.24
N GLY A 102 -7.10 13.47 0.28
CA GLY A 102 -7.99 14.41 -0.37
C GLY A 102 -8.71 13.83 -1.58
N TYR A 103 -9.56 14.66 -2.18
CA TYR A 103 -10.31 14.30 -3.37
C TYR A 103 -9.48 14.58 -4.63
N ASN A 104 -9.04 13.52 -5.30
CA ASN A 104 -8.30 13.58 -6.57
C ASN A 104 -8.72 12.42 -7.49
N PRO A 105 -9.76 12.59 -8.33
CA PRO A 105 -10.31 11.52 -9.16
C PRO A 105 -9.30 10.84 -10.09
N PRO A 106 -8.40 11.56 -10.79
CA PRO A 106 -7.36 10.92 -11.60
C PRO A 106 -6.49 9.94 -10.81
N VAL A 107 -6.02 10.33 -9.61
CA VAL A 107 -5.17 9.49 -8.77
C VAL A 107 -5.95 8.31 -8.20
N ILE A 108 -7.20 8.51 -7.79
CA ILE A 108 -8.06 7.43 -7.29
C ILE A 108 -8.24 6.37 -8.37
N MET A 109 -8.55 6.77 -9.60
CA MET A 109 -8.72 5.84 -10.73
C MET A 109 -7.43 5.13 -11.11
N GLU A 110 -6.31 5.84 -11.12
CA GLU A 110 -4.99 5.24 -11.38
C GLU A 110 -4.65 4.13 -10.37
N VAL A 111 -4.95 4.34 -9.09
CA VAL A 111 -4.66 3.36 -8.03
C VAL A 111 -5.60 2.17 -8.09
N LEU A 112 -6.88 2.39 -8.41
CA LEU A 112 -7.86 1.32 -8.61
C LEU A 112 -7.48 0.40 -9.77
N THR A 113 -7.03 0.98 -10.89
CA THR A 113 -6.62 0.21 -12.07
C THR A 113 -5.33 -0.58 -11.86
N LYS A 114 -4.36 -0.04 -11.11
CA LYS A 114 -3.13 -0.77 -10.72
C LYS A 114 -3.38 -1.92 -9.74
N GLY A 115 -4.36 -1.76 -8.86
CA GLY A 115 -4.75 -2.78 -7.87
C GLY A 115 -5.19 -4.10 -8.49
N SER A 116 -5.92 -4.04 -9.60
CA SER A 116 -6.41 -5.22 -10.34
C SER A 116 -5.28 -6.04 -11.01
N VAL A 117 -4.10 -5.46 -11.22
CA VAL A 117 -2.98 -6.11 -11.91
C VAL A 117 -2.03 -6.81 -10.94
N THR A 118 -1.98 -6.40 -9.67
CA THR A 118 -0.91 -6.81 -8.74
C THR A 118 -1.25 -8.06 -7.90
N GLN A 119 -2.44 -8.64 -8.05
CA GLN A 119 -2.85 -9.85 -7.31
C GLN A 119 -2.53 -11.19 -8.02
N THR A 120 -1.77 -11.16 -9.13
CA THR A 120 -1.28 -12.40 -9.79
C THR A 120 0.22 -12.64 -9.60
N GLU A 121 0.99 -11.72 -9.00
CA GLU A 121 2.46 -11.83 -8.91
C GLU A 121 3.02 -12.20 -7.53
N ALA A 122 2.16 -12.48 -6.54
CA ALA A 122 2.60 -12.98 -5.23
C ALA A 122 2.68 -14.52 -5.13
N ASP A 123 2.27 -15.27 -6.18
CA ASP A 123 2.41 -16.74 -6.26
C ASP A 123 3.25 -17.20 -7.47
N SER A 124 4.29 -16.44 -7.84
CA SER A 124 5.29 -16.92 -8.81
C SER A 124 6.70 -16.85 -8.24
N GLY A 125 6.85 -17.48 -7.08
CA GLY A 125 8.12 -18.01 -6.61
C GLY A 125 8.39 -19.37 -7.22
N LYS A 126 8.48 -19.50 -8.56
CA LYS A 126 9.11 -20.66 -9.20
C LYS A 126 9.66 -20.32 -10.57
N GLN A 127 10.98 -20.15 -10.62
CA GLN A 127 11.91 -20.68 -11.62
C GLN A 127 11.47 -20.62 -13.10
N SER A 128 12.24 -20.15 -14.06
CA SER A 128 13.68 -20.07 -14.18
C SER A 128 13.89 -19.81 -15.68
N SER A 129 14.83 -18.93 -16.01
CA SER A 129 15.72 -19.05 -17.18
C SER A 129 15.15 -19.54 -18.52
N LEU A 130 15.09 -18.66 -19.52
CA LEU A 130 15.59 -18.85 -20.90
C LEU A 130 15.26 -17.56 -21.66
N SER A 131 16.14 -16.57 -21.58
CA SER A 131 17.17 -16.24 -22.59
C SER A 131 16.61 -15.52 -23.81
N LEU A 132 17.19 -14.34 -24.07
CA LEU A 132 17.71 -13.86 -25.37
C LEU A 132 17.12 -14.57 -26.61
N SER A 133 16.60 -13.92 -27.66
CA SER A 133 16.84 -12.59 -28.25
C SER A 133 15.85 -12.44 -29.42
N PRO A 134 15.67 -11.23 -29.99
CA PRO A 134 14.81 -11.01 -31.16
C PRO A 134 15.45 -11.56 -32.45
N PRO A 135 14.64 -11.76 -33.50
CA PRO A 135 14.91 -10.98 -34.70
C PRO A 135 13.63 -10.39 -35.35
N ASP A 136 13.69 -9.09 -35.62
CA ASP A 136 13.07 -8.43 -36.78
C ASP A 136 13.54 -9.11 -38.10
N PRO A 137 13.01 -8.75 -39.28
CA PRO A 137 11.62 -8.48 -39.65
C PRO A 137 11.25 -9.26 -40.95
N SER A 138 9.99 -9.22 -41.37
CA SER A 138 9.58 -9.44 -42.77
C SER A 138 8.31 -8.66 -43.05
#